data_AF-A0A8H2ZLW5-F1
#
_entry.id   AF-A0A8H2ZLW5-F1
#
_cell.length_a   1.000
_cell.length_b   1.000
_cell.length_c   1.000
_cell.angle_alpha   90.00
_cell.angle_beta   90.00
_cell.angle_gamma   90.00
#
_symmetry.space_group_name_H-M   'P 1'
#
loop_
_entity.id
_entity.type
_entity.pdbx_description
1 polymer ?
#
loop_
_entity_poly.entity_id
_entity_poly.type
_entity_poly.pdbx_seq_one_letter_code
_entity_poly.pdbx_strand_id
1 'polypeptide(L)'
;MSSSRFWTKSPLSDEEINQRRERERRPRRRSREERHGRDVPAEKEREAEYRDYDEWVEVNIPEPGTRHRAASPVSPPASGNSEFFQGADRSKSTKQKKQQQKAEAKERRQKARQEAEDAARKEKKSLDDMDKWEYVILWGNKDRKAHGQAFDDFASSANEFIRDNTKGFPRLKKHGCERQNCVKGNILGVCHHEVELTLRGSGCFDEKMIKKERLRWHPDRWTGKGELQEKSNELFQLIQRIIDGDLNA
;
A
#
# COMPACT_ATOMS: atom_id res chain seq x y z
N MET A 1 -25.10 -8.54 52.29
CA MET A 1 -23.81 -8.46 52.99
C MET A 1 -22.72 -8.24 51.95
N SER A 2 -22.13 -7.05 51.97
CA SER A 2 -21.15 -6.55 51.01
C SER A 2 -19.79 -7.24 51.16
N SER A 3 -19.09 -7.47 50.06
CA SER A 3 -17.62 -7.41 50.07
C SER A 3 -17.11 -6.80 48.77
N SER A 4 -16.65 -5.56 48.92
CA SER A 4 -16.06 -4.68 47.90
C SER A 4 -14.58 -5.05 47.72
N ARG A 5 -14.16 -5.33 46.48
CA ARG A 5 -12.74 -5.45 46.12
C ARG A 5 -12.19 -4.07 45.81
N PHE A 6 -11.63 -3.43 46.83
CA PHE A 6 -10.86 -2.20 46.70
C PHE A 6 -9.52 -2.49 46.00
N TRP A 7 -9.25 -1.75 44.93
CA TRP A 7 -7.94 -1.63 44.31
C TRP A 7 -7.06 -0.73 45.18
N THR A 8 -6.10 -1.30 45.92
CA THR A 8 -5.07 -0.50 46.58
C THR A 8 -3.97 -0.17 45.58
N LYS A 9 -4.06 1.01 44.97
CA LYS A 9 -2.89 1.68 44.39
C LYS A 9 -2.12 2.32 45.54
N SER A 10 -1.23 1.56 46.16
CA SER A 10 -0.22 2.19 47.02
C SER A 10 0.66 3.08 46.14
N PRO A 11 0.85 4.36 46.48
CA PRO A 11 1.78 5.21 45.75
C PRO A 11 3.18 4.59 45.84
N LEU A 12 3.80 4.35 44.69
CA LEU A 12 5.18 3.87 44.58
C LEU A 12 6.10 4.82 45.35
N SER A 13 7.05 4.27 46.11
CA SER A 13 7.99 5.10 46.86
C SER A 13 8.89 5.89 45.89
N ASP A 14 9.38 7.05 46.34
CA ASP A 14 10.30 7.88 45.54
C ASP A 14 11.56 7.10 45.11
N GLU A 15 11.93 6.07 45.86
CA GLU A 15 13.03 5.16 45.56
C GLU A 15 12.74 4.23 44.37
N GLU A 16 11.52 3.70 44.26
CA GLU A 16 11.10 2.90 43.10
C GLU A 16 10.98 3.76 41.83
N ILE A 17 10.54 5.01 41.98
CA ILE A 17 10.46 5.97 40.87
C ILE A 17 11.86 6.32 40.36
N ASN A 18 12.83 6.49 41.26
CA ASN A 18 14.22 6.79 40.88
C ASN A 18 14.91 5.60 40.20
N GLN A 19 14.74 4.38 40.73
CA GLN A 19 15.30 3.18 40.10
C GLN A 19 14.75 2.93 38.70
N ARG A 20 13.47 3.25 38.46
CA ARG A 20 12.86 3.09 37.13
C ARG A 20 13.42 4.10 36.13
N ARG A 21 13.62 5.36 36.53
CA ARG A 21 14.27 6.39 35.71
C ARG A 21 15.73 6.07 35.41
N GLU A 22 16.43 5.45 36.35
CA GLU A 22 17.84 5.08 36.17
C GLU A 22 18.01 3.89 35.19
N ARG A 23 17.05 2.96 35.14
CA ARG A 23 17.00 1.89 34.13
C ARG A 23 16.72 2.42 32.71
N GLU A 24 15.92 3.47 32.57
CA GLU A 24 15.61 4.07 31.27
C GLU A 24 16.74 4.95 30.71
N ARG A 25 17.60 5.49 31.58
CA ARG A 25 18.75 6.33 31.17
C ARG A 25 19.99 5.55 30.72
N ARG A 26 20.03 4.23 30.91
CA ARG A 26 21.15 3.41 30.39
C ARG A 26 21.01 3.24 28.87
N PRO A 27 21.98 3.70 28.06
CA PRO A 27 21.97 3.43 26.63
C PRO A 27 22.00 1.93 26.42
N ARG A 28 20.98 1.38 25.75
CA ARG A 28 20.99 -0.01 25.28
C ARG A 28 22.18 -0.17 24.34
N ARG A 29 23.28 -0.73 24.85
CA ARG A 29 24.33 -1.32 24.00
C ARG A 29 23.68 -2.44 23.20
N ARG A 30 23.21 -2.14 21.99
CA ARG A 30 22.84 -3.16 21.03
C ARG A 30 24.13 -3.87 20.61
N SER A 31 24.19 -5.14 21.00
CA SER A 31 25.10 -6.14 20.42
C SER A 31 25.16 -5.97 18.90
N ARG A 32 26.38 -5.89 18.38
CA ARG A 32 26.74 -5.65 16.97
C ARG A 32 27.02 -6.97 16.25
N GLU A 33 26.33 -8.03 16.61
CA GLU A 33 26.44 -9.35 15.98
C GLU A 33 25.02 -9.93 15.90
N GLU A 34 24.73 -10.64 14.80
CA GLU A 34 23.41 -11.18 14.42
C GLU A 34 22.44 -10.22 13.71
N ARG A 35 22.77 -9.89 12.45
CA ARG A 35 21.80 -9.90 11.34
C ARG A 35 22.49 -9.91 9.98
N HIS A 36 23.24 -10.98 9.71
CA HIS A 36 23.48 -11.43 8.34
C HIS A 36 22.32 -12.34 7.93
N GLY A 37 21.70 -12.02 6.79
CA GLY A 37 20.53 -12.74 6.28
C GLY A 37 19.51 -11.82 5.62
N ARG A 38 19.97 -10.90 4.76
CA ARG A 38 19.11 -10.37 3.69
C ARG A 38 19.59 -11.06 2.42
N ASP A 39 18.71 -11.86 1.84
CA ASP A 39 18.86 -12.40 0.50
C ASP A 39 19.10 -11.24 -0.47
N VAL A 40 20.36 -11.11 -0.88
CA VAL A 40 20.74 -10.28 -2.00
C VAL A 40 20.43 -11.12 -3.23
N PRO A 41 19.52 -10.70 -4.13
CA PRO A 41 19.24 -11.44 -5.35
C PRO A 41 20.54 -11.68 -6.09
N ALA A 42 20.76 -12.95 -6.43
CA ALA A 42 21.95 -13.39 -7.14
C ALA A 42 22.10 -12.56 -8.42
N GLU A 43 23.34 -12.24 -8.78
CA GLU A 43 23.69 -11.37 -9.92
C GLU A 43 22.98 -11.77 -11.23
N LYS A 44 22.67 -13.07 -11.39
CA LYS A 44 21.86 -13.64 -12.47
C LYS A 44 20.40 -13.18 -12.53
N GLU A 45 19.73 -12.99 -11.39
CA GLU A 45 18.34 -12.50 -11.37
C GLU A 45 18.29 -11.02 -11.78
N ARG A 46 19.32 -10.24 -11.38
CA ARG A 46 19.48 -8.85 -11.82
C ARG A 46 19.77 -8.73 -13.32
N GLU A 47 20.49 -9.67 -13.91
CA GLU A 47 20.72 -9.72 -15.37
C GLU A 47 19.45 -10.13 -16.15
N ALA A 48 18.60 -10.99 -15.60
CA ALA A 48 17.33 -11.38 -16.23
C ALA A 48 16.33 -10.21 -16.25
N GLU A 49 16.24 -9.46 -15.17
CA GLU A 49 15.39 -8.26 -15.07
C GLU A 49 15.88 -7.13 -16.00
N TYR A 50 17.19 -7.04 -16.25
CA TYR A 50 17.77 -6.12 -17.23
C TYR A 50 17.46 -6.51 -18.69
N ARG A 51 17.36 -7.82 -19.00
CA ARG A 51 17.04 -8.31 -20.35
C ARG A 51 15.59 -8.04 -20.74
N ASP A 52 14.66 -8.29 -19.84
CA ASP A 52 13.22 -8.07 -20.05
C ASP A 52 12.91 -6.58 -20.32
N TYR A 53 13.67 -5.68 -19.68
CA TYR A 53 13.53 -4.24 -19.88
C TYR A 53 14.11 -3.75 -21.23
N ASP A 54 15.23 -4.31 -21.70
CA ASP A 54 15.79 -3.94 -23.02
C ASP A 54 14.89 -4.40 -24.18
N GLU A 55 14.22 -5.56 -24.04
CA GLU A 55 13.25 -6.07 -25.04
C GLU A 55 12.00 -5.18 -25.13
N TRP A 56 11.51 -4.65 -23.99
CA TRP A 56 10.37 -3.74 -23.99
C TRP A 56 10.67 -2.37 -24.65
N VAL A 57 11.92 -1.91 -24.56
CA VAL A 57 12.38 -0.63 -25.12
C VAL A 57 12.56 -0.70 -26.64
N GLU A 58 12.96 -1.84 -27.20
CA GLU A 58 13.09 -2.03 -28.66
C GLU A 58 11.73 -2.04 -29.37
N VAL A 59 10.66 -2.50 -28.72
CA VAL A 59 9.32 -2.62 -29.34
C VAL A 59 8.56 -1.28 -29.39
N ASN A 60 8.87 -0.32 -28.51
CA ASN A 60 8.04 0.89 -28.31
C ASN A 60 8.68 2.21 -28.74
N ILE A 61 9.91 2.21 -29.27
CA ILE A 61 10.51 3.41 -29.87
C ILE A 61 10.29 3.35 -31.38
N PRO A 62 9.59 4.32 -32.00
CA PRO A 62 9.44 4.36 -33.44
C PRO A 62 10.81 4.53 -34.10
N GLU A 63 11.20 3.56 -34.94
CA GLU A 63 12.45 3.63 -35.68
C GLU A 63 12.51 4.92 -36.51
N PRO A 64 13.55 5.75 -36.36
CA PRO A 64 13.74 6.90 -37.22
C PRO A 64 14.19 6.42 -38.61
N GLY A 65 13.22 6.26 -39.51
CA GLY A 65 13.37 6.40 -40.96
C GLY A 65 14.38 5.43 -41.60
N THR A 66 13.85 4.34 -42.13
CA THR A 66 14.51 3.51 -43.13
C THR A 66 15.00 4.41 -44.28
N ARG A 67 16.31 4.70 -44.31
CA ARG A 67 16.92 5.39 -45.46
C ARG A 67 16.93 4.41 -46.63
N HIS A 68 16.07 4.66 -47.60
CA HIS A 68 16.15 4.04 -48.91
C HIS A 68 17.57 4.23 -49.47
N ARG A 69 18.24 3.11 -49.72
CA ARG A 69 19.52 3.05 -50.43
C ARG A 69 19.25 3.40 -51.89
N ALA A 70 19.41 4.68 -52.23
CA ALA A 70 19.42 5.11 -53.62
C ALA A 70 20.65 4.54 -54.34
N ALA A 71 20.43 4.12 -55.58
CA ALA A 71 21.39 3.49 -56.46
C ALA A 71 22.65 4.36 -56.67
N SER A 72 23.78 3.69 -56.85
CA SER A 72 25.08 4.26 -57.19
C SER A 72 25.01 5.21 -58.38
N PRO A 73 25.62 6.40 -58.29
CA PRO A 73 26.07 7.12 -59.46
C PRO A 73 27.56 6.84 -59.74
N VAL A 74 27.79 6.59 -61.02
CA VAL A 74 29.02 6.43 -61.78
C VAL A 74 30.15 7.38 -61.36
N SER A 75 31.38 6.86 -61.34
CA SER A 75 32.63 7.60 -61.12
C SER A 75 32.95 8.58 -62.27
N PRO A 76 33.41 9.82 -61.98
CA PRO A 76 34.19 10.62 -62.91
C PRO A 76 35.69 10.64 -62.55
N PRO A 77 36.56 11.04 -63.49
CA PRO A 77 37.98 10.69 -63.51
C PRO A 77 38.83 11.54 -62.56
N ALA A 78 39.98 10.97 -62.21
CA ALA A 78 41.06 11.60 -61.49
C ALA A 78 41.53 12.89 -62.17
N SER A 79 41.46 14.00 -61.46
CA SER A 79 42.24 15.20 -61.74
C SER A 79 42.68 15.78 -60.40
N GLY A 80 43.98 15.82 -60.17
CA GLY A 80 44.58 16.25 -58.92
C GLY A 80 44.36 17.74 -58.65
N ASN A 81 44.28 18.07 -57.37
CA ASN A 81 44.68 19.36 -56.81
C ASN A 81 45.05 19.14 -55.33
N SER A 82 46.31 19.40 -55.00
CA SER A 82 46.94 19.17 -53.69
C SER A 82 46.84 20.38 -52.75
N GLU A 83 45.78 21.18 -52.84
CA GLU A 83 45.60 22.40 -52.04
C GLU A 83 44.38 22.38 -51.11
N PHE A 84 43.79 21.20 -50.84
CA PHE A 84 42.58 21.10 -50.02
C PHE A 84 42.83 20.96 -48.50
N PHE A 85 44.08 20.91 -48.03
CA PHE A 85 44.41 20.70 -46.62
C PHE A 85 44.95 21.95 -45.90
N GLN A 86 44.56 23.15 -46.31
CA GLN A 86 44.86 24.36 -45.56
C GLN A 86 43.56 24.98 -45.05
N GLY A 87 43.29 24.81 -43.76
CA GLY A 87 42.18 25.47 -43.08
C GLY A 87 41.16 24.56 -42.42
N ALA A 88 41.58 23.47 -41.78
CA ALA A 88 40.71 22.82 -40.78
C ALA A 88 40.88 23.56 -39.45
N ASP A 89 40.07 24.61 -39.26
CA ASP A 89 39.74 25.10 -37.93
C ASP A 89 39.47 23.90 -37.00
N ARG A 90 39.98 23.99 -35.77
CA ARG A 90 39.87 22.99 -34.70
C ARG A 90 38.41 22.77 -34.27
N SER A 91 37.59 22.28 -35.18
CA SER A 91 36.26 21.78 -34.92
C SER A 91 36.43 20.44 -34.20
N LYS A 92 35.90 20.36 -32.98
CA LYS A 92 35.93 19.14 -32.16
C LYS A 92 35.55 17.94 -33.03
N SER A 93 36.43 16.95 -33.08
CA SER A 93 36.27 15.71 -33.86
C SER A 93 34.86 15.13 -33.68
N THR A 94 34.24 14.64 -34.75
CA THR A 94 32.93 13.97 -34.74
C THR A 94 32.83 12.88 -33.66
N LYS A 95 33.97 12.27 -33.30
CA LYS A 95 34.08 11.28 -32.21
C LYS A 95 33.90 11.90 -30.82
N GLN A 96 34.42 13.11 -30.58
CA GLN A 96 34.23 13.84 -29.32
C GLN A 96 32.79 14.33 -29.17
N LYS A 97 32.17 14.83 -30.24
CA LYS A 97 30.74 15.22 -30.22
C LYS A 97 29.82 14.04 -29.91
N LYS A 98 30.08 12.86 -30.51
CA LYS A 98 29.32 11.62 -30.22
C LYS A 98 29.51 11.12 -28.79
N GLN A 99 30.72 11.24 -28.22
CA GLN A 99 30.96 10.92 -26.81
C GLN A 99 30.23 11.87 -25.85
N GLN A 100 30.23 13.17 -26.15
CA GLN A 100 29.51 14.17 -25.35
C GLN A 100 28.00 13.92 -25.37
N GLN A 101 27.41 13.68 -26.54
CA GLN A 101 25.98 13.33 -26.65
C GLN A 101 25.62 12.04 -25.90
N LYS A 102 26.49 11.03 -25.93
CA LYS A 102 26.26 9.77 -25.19
C LYS A 102 26.36 9.99 -23.67
N ALA A 103 27.25 10.85 -23.20
CA ALA A 103 27.37 11.21 -21.80
C ALA A 103 26.15 12.01 -21.31
N GLU A 104 25.72 13.01 -22.06
CA GLU A 104 24.51 13.81 -21.76
C GLU A 104 23.24 12.95 -21.75
N ALA A 105 23.11 12.02 -22.71
CA ALA A 105 21.97 11.09 -22.73
C ALA A 105 21.97 10.14 -21.51
N LYS A 106 23.15 9.68 -21.06
CA LYS A 106 23.27 8.84 -19.86
C LYS A 106 22.92 9.63 -18.60
N GLU A 107 23.37 10.88 -18.49
CA GLU A 107 23.05 11.77 -17.37
C GLU A 107 21.55 12.07 -17.29
N ARG A 108 20.91 12.38 -18.43
CA ARG A 108 19.44 12.56 -18.48
C ARG A 108 18.67 11.32 -18.04
N ARG A 109 19.11 10.12 -18.46
CA ARG A 109 18.49 8.85 -18.04
C ARG A 109 18.65 8.62 -16.53
N GLN A 110 19.82 8.90 -15.97
CA GLN A 110 20.04 8.79 -14.53
C GLN A 110 19.21 9.78 -13.73
N LYS A 111 19.12 11.03 -14.19
CA LYS A 111 18.29 12.06 -13.56
C LYS A 111 16.80 11.70 -13.60
N ALA A 112 16.30 11.22 -14.75
CA ALA A 112 14.92 10.75 -14.88
C ALA A 112 14.61 9.57 -13.95
N ARG A 113 15.56 8.63 -13.77
CA ARG A 113 15.41 7.53 -12.80
C ARG A 113 15.34 8.05 -11.36
N GLN A 114 16.24 8.96 -10.99
CA GLN A 114 16.24 9.56 -9.64
C GLN A 114 14.95 10.34 -9.38
N GLU A 115 14.46 11.11 -10.35
CA GLU A 115 13.20 11.85 -10.21
C GLU A 115 11.99 10.92 -10.07
N ALA A 116 11.95 9.81 -10.82
CA ALA A 116 10.89 8.80 -10.71
C ALA A 116 10.93 8.07 -9.35
N GLU A 117 12.12 7.68 -8.88
CA GLU A 117 12.29 7.07 -7.55
C GLU A 117 11.92 8.04 -6.42
N ASP A 118 12.31 9.32 -6.54
CA ASP A 118 11.95 10.35 -5.58
C ASP A 118 10.44 10.65 -5.60
N ALA A 119 9.79 10.63 -6.76
CA ALA A 119 8.34 10.75 -6.90
C ALA A 119 7.62 9.56 -6.24
N ALA A 120 8.03 8.33 -6.55
CA ALA A 120 7.48 7.12 -5.94
C ALA A 120 7.69 7.11 -4.42
N ARG A 121 8.84 7.58 -3.93
CA ARG A 121 9.12 7.70 -2.49
C ARG A 121 8.22 8.75 -1.84
N LYS A 122 7.99 9.89 -2.50
CA LYS A 122 7.09 10.94 -1.99
C LYS A 122 5.64 10.46 -1.97
N GLU A 123 5.19 9.76 -3.01
CA GLU A 123 3.86 9.17 -3.07
C GLU A 123 3.68 8.12 -1.96
N LYS A 124 4.65 7.21 -1.80
CA LYS A 124 4.61 6.23 -0.71
C LYS A 124 4.53 6.89 0.67
N LYS A 125 5.37 7.90 0.93
CA LYS A 125 5.31 8.66 2.18
C LYS A 125 3.97 9.36 2.37
N SER A 126 3.42 9.96 1.30
CA SER A 126 2.11 10.60 1.34
C SER A 126 0.99 9.61 1.67
N LEU A 127 1.11 8.35 1.23
CA LEU A 127 0.15 7.30 1.56
C LEU A 127 0.34 6.78 3.00
N ASP A 128 1.59 6.67 3.46
CA ASP A 128 1.92 6.24 4.83
C ASP A 128 1.49 7.31 5.88
N ASP A 129 1.56 8.60 5.52
CA ASP A 129 1.17 9.73 6.40
C ASP A 129 -0.34 10.06 6.34
N MET A 130 -1.09 9.45 5.42
CA MET A 130 -2.52 9.74 5.23
C MET A 130 -3.37 9.11 6.34
N ASP A 131 -4.35 9.85 6.86
CA ASP A 131 -5.25 9.31 7.88
C ASP A 131 -6.05 8.12 7.32
N LYS A 132 -6.32 7.12 8.17
CA LYS A 132 -7.03 5.89 7.77
C LYS A 132 -8.34 6.20 7.04
N TRP A 133 -9.02 7.26 7.45
CA TRP A 133 -10.30 7.69 6.86
C TRP A 133 -10.14 8.42 5.54
N GLU A 134 -9.08 9.23 5.38
CA GLU A 134 -8.75 9.89 4.11
C GLU A 134 -8.40 8.86 3.03
N TYR A 135 -7.66 7.81 3.39
CA TYR A 135 -7.42 6.67 2.52
C TYR A 135 -8.75 6.08 2.04
N VAL A 136 -9.67 5.78 2.96
CA VAL A 136 -10.92 5.14 2.59
C VAL A 136 -11.80 6.01 1.69
N ILE A 137 -11.81 7.33 1.88
CA ILE A 137 -12.54 8.26 0.98
C ILE A 137 -11.96 8.19 -0.45
N LEU A 138 -10.63 8.14 -0.59
CA LEU A 138 -9.95 8.07 -1.89
C LEU A 138 -10.34 6.81 -2.68
N TRP A 139 -10.58 5.69 -1.99
CA TRP A 139 -10.90 4.39 -2.59
C TRP A 139 -12.41 4.08 -2.60
N GLY A 140 -13.27 4.94 -2.04
CA GLY A 140 -14.70 4.68 -1.86
C GLY A 140 -15.45 4.28 -3.13
N ASN A 141 -15.15 4.88 -4.28
CA ASN A 141 -15.76 4.51 -5.56
C ASN A 141 -15.36 3.10 -6.04
N LYS A 142 -14.10 2.71 -5.81
CA LYS A 142 -13.60 1.38 -6.15
C LYS A 142 -14.20 0.34 -5.19
N ASP A 143 -14.26 0.65 -3.90
CA ASP A 143 -14.86 -0.22 -2.88
C ASP A 143 -16.36 -0.40 -3.11
N ARG A 144 -17.10 0.66 -3.47
CA ARG A 144 -18.51 0.57 -3.89
C ARG A 144 -18.69 -0.33 -5.11
N LYS A 145 -17.80 -0.26 -6.10
CA LYS A 145 -17.87 -1.12 -7.29
C LYS A 145 -17.57 -2.59 -6.97
N ALA A 146 -16.62 -2.85 -6.08
CA ALA A 146 -16.21 -4.21 -5.72
C ALA A 146 -17.15 -4.90 -4.71
N HIS A 147 -17.65 -4.14 -3.73
CA HIS A 147 -18.36 -4.66 -2.56
C HIS A 147 -19.77 -4.09 -2.37
N GLY A 148 -20.23 -3.20 -3.25
CA GLY A 148 -21.52 -2.52 -3.11
C GLY A 148 -22.72 -3.44 -3.03
N GLN A 149 -22.76 -4.49 -3.86
CA GLN A 149 -23.84 -5.47 -3.78
C GLN A 149 -23.88 -6.19 -2.42
N ALA A 150 -22.72 -6.57 -1.88
CA ALA A 150 -22.63 -7.21 -0.58
C ALA A 150 -23.10 -6.28 0.54
N PHE A 151 -22.78 -4.98 0.44
CA PHE A 151 -23.30 -3.97 1.35
C PHE A 151 -24.82 -3.82 1.23
N ASP A 152 -25.36 -3.73 0.03
CA ASP A 152 -26.79 -3.49 -0.20
C ASP A 152 -27.63 -4.68 0.30
N ASP A 153 -27.16 -5.91 0.09
CA ASP A 153 -27.76 -7.15 0.63
C ASP A 153 -27.72 -7.17 2.16
N PHE A 154 -26.57 -6.83 2.76
CA PHE A 154 -26.41 -6.74 4.20
C PHE A 154 -27.31 -5.65 4.79
N ALA A 155 -27.32 -4.45 4.22
CA ALA A 155 -28.08 -3.31 4.72
C ALA A 155 -29.59 -3.58 4.64
N SER A 156 -30.05 -4.18 3.54
CA SER A 156 -31.46 -4.55 3.36
C SER A 156 -31.88 -5.61 4.38
N SER A 157 -31.12 -6.70 4.49
CA SER A 157 -31.40 -7.76 5.47
C SER A 157 -31.30 -7.28 6.92
N ALA A 158 -30.36 -6.40 7.23
CA ALA A 158 -30.21 -5.80 8.56
C ALA A 158 -31.38 -4.87 8.91
N ASN A 159 -31.85 -4.05 7.96
CA ASN A 159 -33.00 -3.18 8.15
C ASN A 159 -34.28 -3.99 8.37
N GLU A 160 -34.46 -5.06 7.60
CA GLU A 160 -35.59 -5.97 7.77
C GLU A 160 -35.55 -6.70 9.13
N PHE A 161 -34.39 -7.21 9.52
CA PHE A 161 -34.20 -7.88 10.81
C PHE A 161 -34.42 -6.94 12.00
N ILE A 162 -33.93 -5.71 11.93
CA ILE A 162 -34.10 -4.74 13.03
C ILE A 162 -35.56 -4.29 13.15
N ARG A 163 -36.31 -4.24 12.04
CA ARG A 163 -37.76 -4.00 12.07
C ARG A 163 -38.53 -5.19 12.59
N ASP A 164 -38.11 -6.40 12.22
CA ASP A 164 -38.76 -7.65 12.56
C ASP A 164 -37.72 -8.72 12.96
N ASN A 165 -37.57 -8.89 14.27
CA ASN A 165 -36.59 -9.80 14.87
C ASN A 165 -36.91 -11.29 14.63
N THR A 166 -38.03 -11.62 13.99
CA THR A 166 -38.38 -13.00 13.59
C THR A 166 -37.73 -13.39 12.26
N LYS A 167 -37.26 -12.41 11.49
CA LYS A 167 -36.52 -12.66 10.25
C LYS A 167 -35.13 -13.22 10.51
N GLY A 168 -34.54 -13.82 9.48
CA GLY A 168 -33.17 -14.32 9.56
C GLY A 168 -32.18 -13.19 9.88
N PHE A 169 -31.18 -13.50 10.71
CA PHE A 169 -30.07 -12.59 11.00
C PHE A 169 -29.37 -12.19 9.69
N PRO A 170 -28.95 -10.91 9.52
CA PRO A 170 -28.33 -10.45 8.28
C PRO A 170 -27.11 -11.27 7.91
N ARG A 171 -27.04 -11.64 6.64
CA ARG A 171 -25.96 -12.47 6.11
C ARG A 171 -24.82 -11.58 5.65
N LEU A 172 -23.62 -11.87 6.15
CA LEU A 172 -22.38 -11.24 5.73
C LEU A 172 -21.71 -12.11 4.66
N LYS A 173 -21.21 -11.48 3.60
CA LYS A 173 -20.52 -12.18 2.53
C LYS A 173 -19.11 -12.57 3.02
N LYS A 174 -18.74 -13.84 2.79
CA LYS A 174 -17.38 -14.32 3.03
C LYS A 174 -16.52 -13.93 1.83
N HIS A 175 -15.40 -13.26 2.09
CA HIS A 175 -14.47 -12.81 1.05
C HIS A 175 -13.17 -13.63 1.04
N GLY A 176 -12.92 -14.45 2.07
CA GLY A 176 -11.70 -15.25 2.16
C GLY A 176 -10.54 -14.39 2.68
N CYS A 177 -10.56 -14.10 3.98
CA CYS A 177 -9.51 -13.28 4.59
C CYS A 177 -8.21 -14.07 4.79
N GLU A 178 -7.11 -13.61 4.18
CA GLU A 178 -5.76 -14.17 4.31
C GLU A 178 -4.85 -13.38 5.27
N ARG A 179 -5.37 -12.33 5.91
CA ARG A 179 -4.58 -11.46 6.79
C ARG A 179 -4.24 -12.16 8.11
N GLN A 180 -3.01 -12.00 8.59
CA GLN A 180 -2.53 -12.68 9.81
C GLN A 180 -3.18 -12.17 11.11
N ASN A 181 -3.48 -10.87 11.22
CA ASN A 181 -4.10 -10.26 12.41
C ASN A 181 -5.64 -10.39 12.41
N CYS A 182 -6.17 -11.44 11.80
CA CYS A 182 -7.59 -11.65 11.57
C CYS A 182 -8.29 -12.24 12.79
N VAL A 183 -9.22 -11.49 13.39
CA VAL A 183 -10.19 -12.06 14.35
C VAL A 183 -11.46 -12.48 13.63
N LYS A 184 -11.74 -13.78 13.73
CA LYS A 184 -12.88 -14.46 13.14
C LYS A 184 -13.96 -14.70 14.20
N GLY A 185 -15.18 -14.34 13.85
CA GLY A 185 -16.38 -14.72 14.60
C GLY A 185 -16.67 -16.21 14.42
N ASN A 186 -16.94 -16.90 15.52
CA ASN A 186 -17.27 -18.32 15.51
C ASN A 186 -18.70 -18.56 15.05
N ILE A 187 -19.61 -17.63 15.35
CA ILE A 187 -21.05 -17.79 15.12
C ILE A 187 -21.43 -17.37 13.70
N LEU A 188 -21.02 -16.18 13.28
CA LEU A 188 -21.26 -15.62 11.95
C LEU A 188 -20.28 -16.20 10.92
N GLY A 189 -19.17 -16.78 11.38
CA GLY A 189 -18.18 -17.45 10.53
C GLY A 189 -17.45 -16.50 9.59
N VAL A 190 -17.44 -15.20 9.89
CA VAL A 190 -16.78 -14.11 9.16
C VAL A 190 -15.80 -13.39 10.07
N CYS A 191 -14.81 -12.73 9.48
CA CYS A 191 -13.86 -11.93 10.25
C CYS A 191 -14.14 -10.43 10.19
N HIS A 192 -13.48 -9.67 11.06
CA HIS A 192 -13.65 -8.21 11.08
C HIS A 192 -13.21 -7.55 9.77
N HIS A 193 -12.24 -8.10 9.03
CA HIS A 193 -11.87 -7.60 7.70
C HIS A 193 -12.98 -7.83 6.66
N GLU A 194 -13.69 -8.96 6.72
CA GLU A 194 -14.82 -9.22 5.82
C GLU A 194 -16.01 -8.31 6.13
N VAL A 195 -16.25 -8.05 7.42
CA VAL A 195 -17.21 -7.03 7.87
C VAL A 195 -16.79 -5.65 7.38
N GLU A 196 -15.51 -5.30 7.50
CA GLU A 196 -14.96 -4.04 7.00
C GLU A 196 -15.16 -3.89 5.49
N LEU A 197 -14.81 -4.90 4.68
CA LEU A 197 -15.01 -4.88 3.22
C LEU A 197 -16.48 -4.72 2.85
N THR A 198 -17.37 -5.42 3.56
CA THR A 198 -18.82 -5.28 3.36
C THR A 198 -19.26 -3.85 3.65
N LEU A 199 -18.84 -3.26 4.77
CA LEU A 199 -19.20 -1.90 5.15
C LEU A 199 -18.58 -0.83 4.23
N ARG A 200 -17.36 -1.06 3.72
CA ARG A 200 -16.72 -0.21 2.70
C ARG A 200 -17.51 -0.18 1.39
N GLY A 201 -18.25 -1.24 1.09
CA GLY A 201 -19.20 -1.29 -0.03
C GLY A 201 -20.31 -0.23 0.04
N SER A 202 -20.47 0.51 1.15
CA SER A 202 -21.38 1.66 1.19
C SER A 202 -20.95 2.79 0.23
N GLY A 203 -19.66 2.87 -0.11
CA GLY A 203 -19.06 3.99 -0.83
C GLY A 203 -18.84 5.26 0.02
N CYS A 204 -19.42 5.30 1.23
CA CYS A 204 -19.26 6.37 2.21
C CYS A 204 -18.90 5.74 3.57
N PHE A 205 -17.66 5.26 3.67
CA PHE A 205 -17.17 4.59 4.88
C PHE A 205 -16.45 5.60 5.77
N ASP A 206 -17.26 6.30 6.55
CA ASP A 206 -16.80 7.32 7.50
C ASP A 206 -16.89 6.81 8.94
N GLU A 207 -16.11 7.41 9.84
CA GLU A 207 -16.13 7.09 11.26
C GLU A 207 -17.55 7.19 11.86
N LYS A 208 -18.31 8.20 11.44
CA LYS A 208 -19.71 8.41 11.86
C LYS A 208 -20.61 7.26 11.44
N MET A 209 -20.40 6.71 10.23
CA MET A 209 -21.17 5.59 9.69
C MET A 209 -20.93 4.33 10.52
N ILE A 210 -19.65 3.99 10.77
CA ILE A 210 -19.33 2.78 11.55
C ILE A 210 -19.80 2.92 13.00
N LYS A 211 -19.62 4.09 13.62
CA LYS A 211 -20.15 4.34 14.98
C LYS A 211 -21.67 4.16 15.04
N LYS A 212 -22.40 4.60 14.01
CA LYS A 212 -23.85 4.38 13.92
C LYS A 212 -24.17 2.90 13.78
N GLU A 213 -23.48 2.18 12.92
CA GLU A 213 -23.70 0.74 12.73
C GLU A 213 -23.40 -0.05 14.00
N ARG A 214 -22.29 0.26 14.69
CA ARG A 214 -21.95 -0.29 16.01
C ARG A 214 -23.09 -0.13 17.01
N LEU A 215 -23.68 1.06 17.11
CA LEU A 215 -24.77 1.33 18.05
C LEU A 215 -26.05 0.54 17.71
N ARG A 216 -26.28 0.17 16.44
CA ARG A 216 -27.41 -0.67 16.06
C ARG A 216 -27.30 -2.09 16.63
N TRP A 217 -26.08 -2.61 16.67
CA TRP A 217 -25.76 -3.95 17.15
C TRP A 217 -25.40 -4.02 18.63
N HIS A 218 -25.54 -2.91 19.37
CA HIS A 218 -25.16 -2.84 20.78
C HIS A 218 -25.85 -3.93 21.63
N PRO A 219 -25.13 -4.68 22.49
CA PRO A 219 -25.66 -5.81 23.24
C PRO A 219 -26.93 -5.48 24.05
N ASP A 220 -27.00 -4.27 24.60
CA ASP A 220 -28.14 -3.76 25.38
C ASP A 220 -29.49 -3.84 24.62
N ARG A 221 -29.47 -3.69 23.29
CA ARG A 221 -30.68 -3.80 22.44
C ARG A 221 -31.17 -5.23 22.23
N TRP A 222 -30.31 -6.20 22.51
CA TRP A 222 -30.53 -7.62 22.21
C TRP A 222 -30.53 -8.49 23.46
N THR A 223 -30.48 -7.89 24.65
CA THR A 223 -30.53 -8.57 25.95
C THR A 223 -31.75 -9.49 26.06
N GLY A 224 -31.52 -10.75 26.43
CA GLY A 224 -32.57 -11.74 26.66
C GLY A 224 -33.09 -12.44 25.38
N LYS A 225 -32.48 -12.19 24.21
CA LYS A 225 -32.88 -12.80 22.93
C LYS A 225 -32.08 -14.06 22.55
N GLY A 226 -31.42 -14.70 23.51
CA GLY A 226 -30.70 -15.98 23.32
C GLY A 226 -29.66 -15.91 22.19
N GLU A 227 -29.78 -16.80 21.20
CA GLU A 227 -28.86 -16.89 20.05
C GLU A 227 -28.73 -15.58 19.27
N LEU A 228 -29.80 -14.77 19.19
CA LEU A 228 -29.74 -13.47 18.52
C LEU A 228 -28.86 -12.47 19.28
N GLN A 229 -28.83 -12.57 20.61
CA GLN A 229 -27.95 -11.75 21.43
C GLN A 229 -26.49 -12.10 21.15
N GLU A 230 -26.17 -13.39 21.04
CA GLU A 230 -24.82 -13.87 20.75
C GLU A 230 -24.35 -13.42 19.36
N LYS A 231 -25.21 -13.57 18.33
CA LYS A 231 -24.93 -13.09 16.96
C LYS A 231 -24.72 -11.58 16.89
N SER A 232 -25.59 -10.80 17.53
CA SER A 232 -25.47 -9.34 17.58
C SER A 232 -24.22 -8.90 18.36
N ASN A 233 -23.90 -9.57 19.46
CA ASN A 233 -22.70 -9.28 20.26
C ASN A 233 -21.42 -9.60 19.47
N GLU A 234 -21.39 -10.70 18.72
CA GLU A 234 -20.25 -11.02 17.86
C GLU A 234 -20.08 -9.95 16.77
N LEU A 235 -21.16 -9.57 16.07
CA LEU A 235 -21.11 -8.50 15.07
C LEU A 235 -20.64 -7.17 15.67
N PHE A 236 -21.13 -6.82 16.86
CA PHE A 236 -20.69 -5.64 17.60
C PHE A 236 -19.19 -5.65 17.90
N GLN A 237 -18.64 -6.78 18.36
CA GLN A 237 -17.21 -6.91 18.66
C GLN A 237 -16.35 -6.79 17.40
N LEU A 238 -16.78 -7.39 16.29
CA LEU A 238 -16.09 -7.26 15.01
C LEU A 238 -16.07 -5.80 14.53
N ILE A 239 -17.19 -5.08 14.66
CA ILE A 239 -17.27 -3.65 14.30
C ILE A 239 -16.44 -2.78 15.26
N GLN A 240 -16.48 -3.06 16.56
CA GLN A 240 -15.65 -2.38 17.55
C GLN A 240 -14.17 -2.49 17.19
N ARG A 241 -13.71 -3.67 16.78
CA ARG A 241 -12.33 -3.90 16.36
C ARG A 241 -11.93 -3.07 15.14
N ILE A 242 -12.85 -2.85 14.20
CA ILE A 242 -12.61 -1.97 13.03
C ILE A 242 -12.40 -0.51 13.49
N ILE A 243 -13.18 -0.05 14.48
CA ILE A 243 -13.10 1.31 15.03
C ILE A 243 -11.81 1.51 15.84
N ASP A 244 -11.54 0.61 16.79
CA ASP A 244 -10.33 0.66 17.62
C ASP A 244 -9.07 0.55 16.77
N GLY A 245 -9.22 -0.06 15.60
CA GLY A 245 -8.33 0.14 14.49
C GLY A 245 -6.93 -0.40 14.72
N ASP A 246 -6.73 -1.33 15.66
CA ASP A 246 -5.49 -2.08 15.98
C ASP A 246 -4.32 -1.67 15.06
N LEU A 247 -3.76 -0.45 15.19
CA LEU A 247 -2.74 0.05 16.10
C LEU A 247 -1.50 -0.84 16.27
N ASN A 248 -1.41 -1.96 15.55
CA ASN A 248 -0.21 -2.79 15.41
C ASN A 248 -0.16 -3.47 14.02
N ALA A 249 -0.35 -2.69 12.95
CA ALA A 249 0.06 -3.05 11.60
C ALA A 249 1.33 -2.28 11.25
#